data_AF-A0AAV5NX50-F1
#
_entry.id   AF-A0AAV5NX50-F1
#
_cell.length_a   1.000
_cell.length_b   1.000
_cell.length_c   1.000
_cell.angle_alpha   90.00
_cell.angle_beta   90.00
_cell.angle_gamma   90.00
#
_symmetry.space_group_name_H-M   'P 1'
#
loop_
_entity.id
_entity.type
_entity.pdbx_description
1 polymer ?
#
loop_
_entity_poly.entity_id
_entity_poly.type
_entity_poly.pdbx_seq_one_letter_code
_entity_poly.pdbx_strand_id
1 'polypeptide(L)'
;MPAEICVLQYMQKKAAFDTEDGQSMVTAQMPKHSLPDSLGSVSPIAHVITSKYVDVLPFYRIEKVSSRYGGDISRATPSNYVIKSANVLQPMVNPLKEKQNEGI
;
A
#
# COMPACT_ATOMS: atom_id res chain seq x y z
N MET A 1 10.67 14.79 -14.38
CA MET A 1 10.87 13.33 -14.35
C MET A 1 9.61 12.68 -14.91
N PRO A 2 9.70 11.82 -15.94
CA PRO A 2 8.56 11.04 -16.43
C PRO A 2 8.10 10.01 -15.38
N ALA A 3 6.88 9.49 -15.53
CA ALA A 3 6.37 8.43 -14.66
C ALA A 3 7.09 7.10 -14.95
N GLU A 4 7.55 6.42 -13.90
CA GLU A 4 8.26 5.15 -13.98
C GLU A 4 7.68 4.14 -12.98
N ILE A 5 7.66 2.87 -13.36
CA ILE A 5 7.25 1.76 -12.49
C ILE A 5 8.51 1.01 -12.04
N CYS A 6 8.73 0.97 -10.73
CA CYS A 6 9.89 0.32 -10.12
C CYS A 6 9.48 -0.64 -9.01
N VAL A 7 10.25 -1.71 -8.82
CA VAL A 7 10.08 -2.67 -7.72
C VAL A 7 10.94 -2.24 -6.54
N LEU A 8 10.31 -1.99 -5.40
CA LEU A 8 10.99 -1.69 -4.15
C LEU A 8 11.22 -2.99 -3.36
N GLN A 9 12.49 -3.34 -3.15
CA GLN A 9 12.88 -4.54 -2.40
C GLN A 9 13.36 -4.18 -1.00
N TYR A 10 12.77 -4.79 0.02
CA TYR A 10 13.21 -4.68 1.41
C TYR A 10 13.94 -5.96 1.81
N MET A 11 15.21 -5.82 2.25
CA MET A 11 16.01 -6.95 2.74
C MET A 11 16.08 -6.95 4.27
N GLN A 12 15.76 -8.09 4.89
CA GLN A 12 15.81 -8.27 6.34
C GLN A 12 16.88 -9.30 6.70
N LYS A 13 17.91 -8.87 7.42
CA LYS A 13 18.96 -9.77 7.92
C LYS A 13 18.43 -10.56 9.12
N LYS A 14 18.69 -11.87 9.10
CA LYS A 14 18.42 -12.80 10.20
C LYS A 14 19.73 -13.47 10.60
N ALA A 15 20.02 -13.49 11.89
CA ALA A 15 21.17 -14.17 12.47
C ALA A 15 20.68 -15.31 13.36
N ALA A 16 21.30 -16.48 13.25
CA ALA A 16 21.07 -17.61 14.14
C ALA A 16 22.31 -17.80 15.02
N PHE A 17 22.09 -18.00 16.31
CA PHE A 17 23.12 -18.24 17.31
C PHE A 17 22.84 -19.59 17.97
N ASP A 18 23.81 -20.48 17.98
CA ASP A 18 23.74 -21.70 18.79
C ASP A 18 24.03 -21.34 20.25
N THR A 19 23.06 -21.59 21.13
CA THR A 19 23.16 -21.38 22.58
C THR A 19 23.12 -22.75 23.26
N GLU A 20 23.59 -22.85 24.51
CA GLU A 20 23.57 -24.11 25.28
C GLU A 20 22.16 -24.71 25.42
N ASP A 21 21.11 -23.87 25.39
CA ASP A 21 19.70 -24.26 25.44
C ASP A 21 19.03 -24.43 24.05
N GLY A 22 19.80 -24.35 22.96
CA GLY A 22 19.32 -24.51 21.58
C GLY A 22 19.57 -23.30 20.67
N GLN A 23 18.93 -23.28 19.50
CA GLN A 23 19.11 -22.23 18.48
C GLN A 23 18.27 -20.98 18.76
N SER A 24 18.93 -19.83 18.92
CA SER A 24 18.30 -18.51 19.07
C SER A 24 18.39 -17.71 17.78
N MET A 25 17.25 -17.21 17.27
CA MET A 25 17.19 -16.42 16.04
C MET A 25 16.91 -14.96 16.33
N VAL A 26 17.83 -14.07 15.96
CA VAL A 26 17.67 -12.61 16.07
C VAL A 26 17.40 -12.03 14.68
N THR A 27 16.33 -11.27 14.56
CA THR A 27 15.86 -10.71 13.29
C THR A 27 15.82 -9.18 13.35
N ALA A 28 16.40 -8.51 12.35
CA ALA A 28 16.35 -7.05 12.26
C ALA A 28 14.91 -6.53 12.05
N GLN A 29 14.59 -5.34 12.54
CA GLN A 29 13.24 -4.79 12.37
C GLN A 29 12.97 -4.46 10.89
N MET A 30 11.81 -4.91 10.39
CA MET A 30 11.35 -4.60 9.04
C MET A 30 10.44 -3.37 9.07
N PRO A 31 10.53 -2.46 8.08
CA PRO A 31 9.58 -1.36 7.96
C PRO A 31 8.15 -1.90 7.87
N LYS A 32 7.28 -1.45 8.78
CA LYS A 32 5.86 -1.80 8.72
C LYS A 32 5.24 -1.09 7.54
N HIS A 33 4.72 -1.85 6.59
CA HIS A 33 3.92 -1.29 5.50
C HIS A 33 2.57 -0.81 6.05
N SER A 34 2.10 0.36 5.62
CA SER A 34 0.81 0.92 6.08
C SER A 34 -0.39 0.07 5.64
N LEU A 35 -0.22 -0.74 4.60
CA LEU A 35 -1.22 -1.67 4.09
C LEU A 35 -0.69 -3.11 4.10
N PRO A 36 -1.10 -3.97 5.04
CA PRO A 36 -0.59 -5.34 5.10
C PRO A 36 -0.90 -6.14 3.82
N ASP A 37 0.07 -6.95 3.40
CA ASP A 37 0.02 -7.79 2.20
C ASP A 37 -0.36 -7.03 0.92
N SER A 38 0.15 -5.79 0.79
CA SER A 38 0.00 -5.01 -0.42
C SER A 38 1.16 -5.27 -1.37
N LEU A 39 0.85 -5.50 -2.65
CA LEU A 39 1.86 -5.58 -3.71
C LEU A 39 2.52 -4.23 -4.00
N GLY A 40 1.82 -3.12 -3.71
CA GLY A 40 2.28 -1.77 -4.02
C GLY A 40 2.76 -1.06 -2.76
N SER A 41 3.79 -0.22 -2.93
CA SER A 41 4.20 0.72 -1.88
C SER A 41 3.17 1.84 -1.70
N VAL A 42 3.39 2.72 -0.72
CA VAL A 42 2.46 3.82 -0.42
C VAL A 42 2.23 4.76 -1.61
N SER A 43 3.25 4.97 -2.46
CA SER A 43 3.17 5.87 -3.62
C SER A 43 2.18 5.40 -4.71
N PRO A 44 2.28 4.18 -5.28
CA PRO A 44 1.31 3.69 -6.26
C PRO A 44 -0.09 3.54 -5.66
N ILE A 45 -0.23 3.21 -4.37
CA ILE A 45 -1.53 3.18 -3.70
C ILE A 45 -2.16 4.59 -3.67
N ALA A 46 -1.39 5.61 -3.26
CA ALA A 46 -1.85 6.99 -3.25
C ALA A 46 -2.24 7.45 -4.67
N HIS A 47 -1.44 7.12 -5.68
CA HIS A 47 -1.76 7.42 -7.07
C HIS A 47 -3.08 6.78 -7.52
N VAL A 48 -3.34 5.52 -7.15
CA VAL A 48 -4.62 4.83 -7.46
C VAL A 48 -5.80 5.55 -6.81
N ILE A 49 -5.68 5.93 -5.53
CA ILE A 49 -6.76 6.62 -4.80
C ILE A 49 -7.04 7.99 -5.43
N THR A 50 -6.01 8.80 -5.67
CA THR A 50 -6.16 10.12 -6.32
C THR A 50 -6.74 9.98 -7.72
N SER A 51 -6.20 9.07 -8.54
CA SER A 51 -6.70 8.81 -9.89
C SER A 51 -8.18 8.42 -9.88
N LYS A 52 -8.59 7.59 -8.91
CA LYS A 52 -9.96 7.10 -8.82
C LYS A 52 -10.95 8.19 -8.41
N TYR A 53 -10.62 8.98 -7.40
CA TYR A 53 -11.57 9.88 -6.75
C TYR A 53 -11.43 11.35 -7.17
N VAL A 54 -10.24 11.80 -7.54
CA VAL A 54 -9.98 13.16 -8.02
C VAL A 54 -10.08 13.21 -9.55
N ASP A 55 -9.40 12.30 -10.25
CA ASP A 55 -9.35 12.32 -11.72
C ASP A 55 -10.48 11.49 -12.37
N VAL A 56 -11.34 10.86 -11.56
CA VAL A 56 -12.49 10.05 -12.00
C VAL A 56 -12.08 8.94 -12.98
N LEU A 57 -10.90 8.36 -12.78
CA LEU A 57 -10.39 7.26 -13.61
C LEU A 57 -10.95 5.92 -13.14
N PRO A 58 -11.63 5.14 -14.02
CA PRO A 58 -12.05 3.79 -13.67
C PRO A 58 -10.85 2.84 -13.57
N PHE A 59 -10.94 1.78 -12.76
CA PHE A 59 -9.80 0.89 -12.48
C PHE A 59 -9.20 0.23 -13.72
N TYR A 60 -10.01 -0.13 -14.72
CA TYR A 60 -9.49 -0.68 -15.99
C TYR A 60 -8.62 0.33 -16.75
N ARG A 61 -8.82 1.63 -16.53
CA ARG A 61 -8.05 2.69 -17.17
C ARG A 61 -6.73 2.91 -16.44
N ILE A 62 -6.74 2.79 -15.12
CA ILE A 62 -5.53 2.81 -14.29
C ILE A 62 -4.64 1.59 -14.64
N GLU A 63 -5.23 0.41 -14.78
CA GLU A 63 -4.55 -0.79 -15.30
C GLU A 63 -3.88 -0.51 -16.66
N LYS A 64 -4.61 0.04 -17.64
CA LYS A 64 -4.05 0.46 -18.93
C LYS A 64 -2.97 1.55 -18.84
N VAL A 65 -3.01 2.41 -17.82
CA VAL A 65 -1.94 3.40 -17.58
C VAL A 65 -0.71 2.69 -17.05
N SER A 66 -0.86 1.76 -16.09
CA SER A 66 0.22 0.95 -15.56
C SER A 66 0.92 0.13 -16.64
N SER A 67 0.16 -0.55 -17.51
CA SER A 67 0.74 -1.36 -18.60
C SER A 67 1.57 -0.53 -19.59
N ARG A 68 1.23 0.75 -19.78
CA ARG A 68 2.01 1.67 -20.64
C ARG A 68 3.39 1.99 -20.10
N TYR A 69 3.57 1.91 -18.78
CA TYR A 69 4.85 2.15 -18.11
C TYR A 69 5.54 0.83 -17.70
N GLY A 70 5.15 -0.30 -18.30
CA GLY A 70 5.77 -1.61 -18.08
C GLY A 70 5.29 -2.35 -16.82
N GLY A 71 4.28 -1.83 -16.12
CA GLY A 71 3.72 -2.49 -14.94
C GLY A 71 2.49 -3.32 -15.30
N ASP A 72 2.61 -4.64 -15.18
CA ASP A 72 1.48 -5.55 -15.33
C ASP A 72 0.78 -5.78 -13.98
N ILE A 73 -0.32 -5.06 -13.76
CA ILE A 73 -1.18 -5.23 -12.58
C ILE A 73 -2.61 -5.49 -13.05
N SER A 74 -3.22 -6.55 -12.53
CA SER A 74 -4.64 -6.79 -12.81
C SER A 74 -5.52 -5.69 -12.23
N ARG A 75 -6.66 -5.41 -12.86
CA ARG A 75 -7.71 -4.52 -12.31
C ARG A 75 -8.07 -4.79 -10.84
N ALA A 76 -8.00 -6.04 -10.40
CA ALA A 76 -8.32 -6.42 -9.02
C ALA A 76 -7.35 -5.79 -8.02
N THR A 77 -6.09 -5.60 -8.39
CA THR A 77 -5.04 -5.06 -7.53
C THR A 77 -5.34 -3.60 -7.10
N PRO A 78 -5.57 -2.64 -8.01
CA PRO A 78 -6.01 -1.28 -7.65
C PRO A 78 -7.32 -1.26 -6.83
N SER A 79 -8.27 -2.15 -7.13
CA SER A 79 -9.52 -2.23 -6.37
C SER A 79 -9.28 -2.66 -4.92
N ASN A 80 -8.42 -3.66 -4.72
CA ASN A 80 -8.05 -4.14 -3.39
C ASN A 80 -7.27 -3.09 -2.60
N TYR A 81 -6.44 -2.27 -3.25
CA TYR A 81 -5.80 -1.14 -2.59
C TYR A 81 -6.82 -0.19 -2.00
N VAL A 82 -7.83 0.23 -2.77
CA VAL A 82 -8.87 1.14 -2.28
C VAL A 82 -9.64 0.54 -1.11
N ILE A 83 -10.04 -0.73 -1.18
CA ILE A 83 -10.79 -1.41 -0.11
C ILE A 83 -9.97 -1.49 1.17
N LYS A 84 -8.72 -1.96 1.08
CA LYS A 84 -7.86 -2.09 2.27
C LYS A 84 -7.52 -0.71 2.84
N SER A 85 -7.28 0.30 2.00
CA SER A 85 -6.99 1.67 2.45
C SER A 85 -8.18 2.29 3.17
N ALA A 86 -9.42 2.02 2.75
CA ALA A 86 -10.61 2.48 3.46
C ALA A 86 -10.62 2.00 4.92
N ASN A 87 -10.29 0.72 5.16
CA ASN A 87 -10.21 0.17 6.52
C ASN A 87 -9.11 0.84 7.36
N VAL A 88 -7.92 1.07 6.77
CA VAL A 88 -6.79 1.69 7.46
C VAL A 88 -7.07 3.16 7.80
N LEU A 89 -7.78 3.88 6.92
CA LEU A 89 -8.10 5.29 7.09
C LEU A 89 -9.36 5.53 7.94
N GLN A 90 -10.15 4.49 8.22
CA GLN A 90 -11.39 4.59 8.99
C GLN A 90 -11.25 5.34 10.33
N PRO A 91 -10.19 5.11 11.15
CA PRO A 91 -10.01 5.83 12.42
C PRO A 91 -9.84 7.35 12.25
N MET A 92 -9.37 7.80 11.08
CA MET A 92 -9.26 9.23 10.75
C MET A 92 -10.56 9.77 10.14
N VAL A 93 -11.25 8.98 9.33
CA VAL A 93 -12.51 9.39 8.67
C VAL A 93 -13.65 9.54 9.68
N ASN A 94 -13.69 8.70 10.72
CA ASN A 94 -14.71 8.78 11.77
C ASN A 94 -14.81 10.17 12.43
N PRO A 95 -13.74 10.70 13.06
CA PRO A 95 -13.81 12.01 13.70
C PRO A 95 -14.04 13.16 12.71
N LEU A 96 -13.53 13.06 11.48
CA LEU A 96 -13.80 14.05 10.42
C LEU A 96 -15.30 14.10 10.09
N LYS A 97 -15.95 12.93 9.99
CA LYS A 97 -17.38 12.83 9.71
C LYS A 97 -18.23 13.31 10.89
N GLU A 98 -17.83 12.99 12.11
CA GLU A 98 -18.47 13.53 13.32
C GLU A 98 -18.45 15.06 13.32
N LYS A 99 -17.27 15.66 13.10
CA LYS A 99 -17.11 17.12 12.99
C LYS A 99 -17.91 17.74 11.84
N GLN A 100 -17.98 17.05 10.70
CA GLN A 100 -18.82 17.50 9.57
C GLN A 100 -20.31 17.49 9.93
N ASN A 101 -20.76 16.51 10.72
CA ASN A 101 -22.15 16.38 11.15
C ASN A 101 -22.50 17.30 12.33
N GLU A 102 -21.51 17.77 13.10
CA GLU A 102 -21.66 18.79 14.15
C GLU A 102 -21.91 20.21 13.59
N GLY A 103 -22.01 20.36 12.27
CA GLY A 103 -22.23 21.64 11.58
C GLY A 103 -23.68 21.93 11.19
N ILE A 104 -24.60 21.90 12.17
CA ILE A 104 -25.56 22.99 12.47
C ILE A 104 -25.40 23.29 13.96
#